data_AF-A0A957CE26-F1
#
_entry.id   AF-A0A957CE26-F1
#
_cell.length_a   1.000
_cell.length_b   1.000
_cell.length_c   1.000
_cell.angle_alpha   90.00
_cell.angle_beta   90.00
_cell.angle_gamma   90.00
#
_symmetry.space_group_name_H-M   'P 1'
#
loop_
_entity.id
_entity.type
_entity.pdbx_description
1 polymer ?
#
loop_
_entity_poly.entity_id
_entity_poly.type
_entity_poly.pdbx_seq_one_letter_code
_entity_poly.pdbx_strand_id
1 'polypeptide(L)'
;MLIVEILMLIAGLGAIFTGKLPESLFKLLFGKGEYHTDAQSARLFGLLLASPLPLAFGIGLLLGIFLGADSALYATLFEYIILITVCIVSIIAARKIKNKPSASQTSPFEQEIL
;
A
#
# COMPACT_ATOMS: atom_id res chain seq x y z
N MET A 1 -14.52 0.52 -9.03
CA MET A 1 -13.14 0.72 -8.52
C MET A 1 -13.10 1.54 -7.26
N LEU A 2 -13.81 2.67 -7.21
CA LEU A 2 -13.84 3.59 -6.07
C LEU A 2 -13.86 2.96 -4.67
N ILE A 3 -14.65 1.91 -4.43
CA ILE A 3 -14.67 1.23 -3.11
C ILE A 3 -13.29 0.69 -2.74
N VAL A 4 -12.56 0.08 -3.68
CA VAL A 4 -11.21 -0.44 -3.45
C VAL A 4 -10.26 0.71 -3.15
N GLU A 5 -10.34 1.82 -3.89
CA GLU A 5 -9.52 3.00 -3.67
C GLU A 5 -9.78 3.65 -2.32
N ILE A 6 -11.05 3.73 -1.89
CA ILE A 6 -11.43 4.22 -0.56
C ILE A 6 -10.88 3.30 0.53
N LEU A 7 -10.97 1.98 0.37
CA LEU A 7 -10.40 1.04 1.33
C LEU A 7 -8.87 1.17 1.40
N MET A 8 -8.20 1.30 0.26
CA MET A 8 -6.76 1.56 0.18
C MET A 8 -6.39 2.90 0.82
N LEU A 9 -7.17 3.95 0.58
CA LEU A 9 -6.96 5.26 1.18
C LEU A 9 -7.12 5.21 2.70
N ILE A 10 -8.19 4.61 3.22
CA ILE A 10 -8.41 4.48 4.67
C ILE A 10 -7.28 3.68 5.32
N ALA A 11 -6.89 2.54 4.72
CA ALA A 11 -5.77 1.74 5.19
C ALA A 11 -4.45 2.53 5.14
N GLY A 12 -4.24 3.30 4.07
CA GLY A 12 -3.07 4.12 3.84
C GLY A 12 -2.94 5.28 4.83
N LEU A 13 -4.00 6.07 4.99
CA LEU A 13 -4.08 7.14 5.98
C LEU A 13 -3.92 6.59 7.40
N GLY A 14 -4.58 5.48 7.71
CA GLY A 14 -4.40 4.78 8.99
C GLY A 14 -2.93 4.46 9.25
N ALA A 15 -2.22 3.91 8.27
CA ALA A 15 -0.81 3.59 8.38
C ALA A 15 0.11 4.83 8.47
N ILE A 16 -0.22 5.91 7.76
CA ILE A 16 0.52 7.19 7.83
C ILE A 16 0.41 7.80 9.23
N PHE A 17 -0.80 7.91 9.78
CA PHE A 17 -1.01 8.57 11.08
C PHE A 17 -0.55 7.72 12.26
N THR A 18 -0.83 6.41 12.24
CA THR A 18 -0.51 5.53 13.38
C THR A 18 0.92 4.99 13.33
N GLY A 19 1.57 5.01 12.16
CA GLY A 19 2.83 4.30 11.96
C GLY A 19 2.70 2.79 12.10
N LYS A 20 1.49 2.23 11.97
CA LYS A 20 1.22 0.80 12.07
C LYS A 20 0.29 0.38 10.93
N LEU A 21 0.54 -0.79 10.36
CA LEU A 21 -0.36 -1.33 9.35
C LEU A 21 -1.62 -1.90 10.04
N PRO A 22 -2.84 -1.50 9.63
CA PRO A 22 -4.07 -2.01 10.23
C PRO A 22 -4.24 -3.49 9.89
N GLU A 23 -3.89 -4.38 10.83
CA GLU A 23 -3.74 -5.82 10.57
C GLU A 23 -4.95 -6.46 9.90
N SER A 24 -6.17 -6.15 10.33
CA SER A 24 -7.39 -6.76 9.76
C SER A 24 -7.60 -6.40 8.30
N LEU A 25 -7.41 -5.12 7.94
CA LEU A 25 -7.49 -4.64 6.56
C LEU A 25 -6.32 -5.15 5.73
N PHE A 26 -5.12 -5.20 6.32
CA PHE A 26 -3.93 -5.67 5.64
C PHE A 26 -4.01 -7.18 5.33
N LYS A 27 -4.50 -7.98 6.28
CA LYS A 27 -4.76 -9.41 6.10
C LYS A 27 -5.84 -9.67 5.05
N LEU A 28 -6.83 -8.78 4.94
CA LEU A 28 -7.87 -8.84 3.90
C LEU A 28 -7.28 -8.57 2.50
N LEU A 29 -6.40 -7.57 2.37
CA LEU A 29 -5.86 -7.14 1.07
C LEU A 29 -4.67 -7.96 0.59
N PHE A 30 -3.78 -8.39 1.49
CA PHE A 30 -2.50 -9.04 1.15
C PHE A 30 -2.40 -10.48 1.65
N GLY A 31 -3.42 -10.98 2.33
CA GLY A 31 -3.48 -12.34 2.87
C GLY A 31 -2.87 -12.49 4.27
N LYS A 32 -3.01 -13.69 4.84
CA LYS A 32 -2.57 -14.01 6.20
C LYS A 32 -1.04 -13.96 6.33
N GLY A 33 -0.56 -13.27 7.36
CA GLY A 33 0.85 -13.16 7.73
C GLY A 33 1.05 -12.25 8.94
N GLU A 34 2.16 -12.43 9.63
CA GLU A 34 2.67 -11.46 10.60
C GLU A 34 3.47 -10.42 9.83
N TYR A 35 2.98 -9.18 9.82
CA TYR A 35 3.63 -8.07 9.14
C TYR A 35 4.29 -7.19 10.20
N HIS A 36 5.52 -7.51 10.56
CA HIS A 36 6.32 -6.66 11.42
C HIS A 36 6.99 -5.57 10.59
N THR A 37 6.48 -4.34 10.71
CA THR A 37 7.07 -3.15 10.09
C THR A 37 7.47 -2.15 11.15
N ASP A 38 8.64 -1.53 10.97
CA ASP A 38 8.96 -0.30 11.65
C ASP A 38 8.00 0.83 11.26
N ALA A 39 7.86 1.84 12.12
CA ALA A 39 6.90 2.91 11.92
C ALA A 39 7.15 3.73 10.64
N GLN A 40 8.42 3.86 10.22
CA GLN A 40 8.77 4.58 9.00
C GLN A 40 8.33 3.80 7.75
N SER A 41 8.62 2.49 7.69
CA SER A 41 8.15 1.63 6.59
C SER A 41 6.62 1.56 6.54
N ALA A 42 5.93 1.51 7.68
CA ALA A 42 4.47 1.53 7.73
C ALA A 42 3.90 2.81 7.11
N ARG A 43 4.50 3.97 7.41
CA ARG A 43 4.10 5.26 6.82
C ARG A 43 4.34 5.32 5.33
N LEU A 44 5.49 4.83 4.85
CA LEU A 44 5.81 4.77 3.41
C LEU A 44 4.85 3.84 2.67
N PHE A 45 4.53 2.69 3.25
CA PHE A 45 3.52 1.79 2.70
C PHE A 45 2.13 2.44 2.70
N GLY A 46 1.81 3.18 3.76
CA GLY A 46 0.58 3.94 3.85
C GLY A 46 0.47 5.01 2.75
N LEU A 47 1.57 5.70 2.45
CA LEU A 47 1.65 6.66 1.35
C LEU A 47 1.39 5.99 -0.01
N LEU A 48 1.98 4.80 -0.22
CA LEU A 48 1.76 4.01 -1.43
C LEU A 48 0.27 3.64 -1.58
N LEU A 49 -0.36 3.15 -0.52
CA LEU A 49 -1.78 2.80 -0.51
C LEU A 49 -2.72 4.00 -0.66
N ALA A 50 -2.34 5.16 -0.13
CA ALA A 50 -3.13 6.38 -0.25
C ALA A 50 -3.03 7.03 -1.63
N SER A 51 -2.03 6.67 -2.43
CA SER A 51 -1.72 7.32 -3.72
C SER A 51 -2.72 7.11 -4.88
N PRO A 52 -3.46 5.98 -5.02
CA PRO A 52 -4.29 5.75 -6.19
C PRO A 52 -5.34 6.85 -6.41
N LEU A 53 -6.06 7.22 -5.35
CA LEU A 53 -7.18 8.14 -5.46
C LEU A 53 -6.74 9.58 -5.81
N PRO A 54 -5.73 10.17 -5.15
CA PRO A 54 -5.15 11.45 -5.58
C PRO A 54 -4.57 11.41 -7.01
N LEU A 55 -3.92 10.31 -7.40
CA LEU A 55 -3.35 10.17 -8.75
C LEU A 55 -4.44 10.06 -9.82
N ALA A 56 -5.45 9.22 -9.60
CA ALA A 56 -6.59 9.07 -10.50
C ALA A 56 -7.36 10.38 -10.65
N PHE A 57 -7.60 11.09 -9.54
CA PHE A 57 -8.23 12.41 -9.56
C PHE A 57 -7.40 13.43 -10.34
N GLY A 58 -6.09 13.51 -10.08
CA GLY A 58 -5.21 14.44 -10.77
C GLY A 58 -5.13 14.18 -12.27
N ILE A 59 -4.97 12.92 -12.68
CA ILE A 59 -4.95 12.53 -14.10
C ILE A 59 -6.31 12.78 -14.75
N GLY A 60 -7.41 12.42 -14.09
CA GLY A 60 -8.76 12.67 -14.59
C GLY A 60 -9.02 14.15 -14.84
N LEU A 61 -8.58 15.02 -13.93
CA LEU A 61 -8.68 16.47 -14.09
C LEU A 61 -7.83 16.97 -15.27
N LEU A 62 -6.58 16.51 -15.39
CA LEU A 62 -5.71 16.86 -16.52
C LEU A 62 -6.32 16.41 -17.85
N LEU A 63 -6.78 15.16 -17.95
CA LEU A 63 -7.41 14.65 -19.17
C LEU A 63 -8.70 15.40 -19.51
N GLY A 64 -9.49 15.78 -18.51
CA GLY A 64 -10.68 16.62 -18.71
C GLY A 64 -10.34 17.98 -19.32
N ILE A 65 -9.23 18.61 -18.89
CA ILE A 65 -8.75 19.88 -19.45
C ILE A 65 -8.26 19.71 -20.90
N PHE A 66 -7.53 18.64 -21.21
CA PHE A 66 -6.87 18.49 -22.53
C PHE A 66 -7.72 17.80 -23.60
N LEU A 67 -8.57 16.84 -23.22
CA LEU A 67 -9.31 15.97 -24.15
C LEU A 67 -10.82 16.23 -24.13
N GLY A 68 -11.34 17.03 -23.19
CA GLY A 68 -12.76 17.36 -23.11
C GLY A 68 -13.66 16.13 -22.98
N ALA A 69 -14.63 15.97 -23.88
CA ALA A 69 -15.65 14.92 -23.81
C ALA A 69 -15.09 13.49 -23.96
N ASP A 70 -13.99 13.31 -24.70
CA ASP A 70 -13.37 11.99 -24.91
C ASP A 70 -12.53 11.52 -23.72
N SER A 71 -12.32 12.39 -22.71
CA SER A 71 -11.47 12.11 -21.55
C SER A 71 -11.95 10.95 -20.68
N ALA A 72 -13.24 10.62 -20.70
CA ALA A 72 -13.83 9.63 -19.81
C ALA A 72 -13.21 8.23 -19.97
N LEU A 73 -13.05 7.77 -21.23
CA LEU A 73 -12.47 6.45 -21.51
C LEU A 73 -10.99 6.39 -21.11
N TYR A 74 -10.23 7.45 -21.41
CA TYR A 74 -8.82 7.53 -21.02
C TYR A 74 -8.67 7.59 -19.50
N ALA A 75 -9.50 8.36 -18.80
CA ALA A 75 -9.47 8.46 -17.34
C ALA A 75 -9.67 7.08 -16.70
N THR A 76 -10.65 6.31 -17.16
CA THR A 76 -10.88 4.94 -16.67
C THR A 76 -9.68 4.01 -16.96
N LEU A 77 -9.09 4.08 -18.15
CA LEU A 77 -7.89 3.29 -18.48
C LEU A 77 -6.70 3.62 -17.56
N PHE A 78 -6.45 4.91 -17.31
CA PHE A 78 -5.40 5.35 -16.40
C PHE A 78 -5.68 4.92 -14.96
N GLU A 79 -6.94 5.00 -14.51
CA GLU A 79 -7.37 4.51 -13.19
C GLU A 79 -6.97 3.04 -13.02
N TYR A 80 -7.28 2.17 -14.00
CA TYR A 80 -6.91 0.76 -13.97
C TYR A 80 -5.40 0.56 -13.91
N ILE A 81 -4.64 1.28 -14.73
CA ILE A 81 -3.17 1.20 -14.77
C ILE A 81 -2.59 1.59 -13.40
N ILE A 82 -3.10 2.67 -12.79
CA ILE A 82 -2.68 3.13 -11.46
C ILE A 82 -2.97 2.03 -10.42
N LEU A 83 -4.21 1.53 -10.35
CA LEU A 83 -4.57 0.51 -9.36
C LEU A 83 -3.75 -0.77 -9.53
N ILE A 84 -3.58 -1.27 -10.76
CA ILE A 84 -2.80 -2.48 -11.01
C ILE A 84 -1.34 -2.26 -10.58
N THR A 85 -0.75 -1.11 -10.93
CA THR A 85 0.62 -0.78 -10.55
C THR A 85 0.77 -0.72 -9.04
N VAL A 86 -0.12 0.01 -8.35
CA VAL A 86 -0.09 0.11 -6.88
C VAL A 86 -0.29 -1.25 -6.24
N CYS A 87 -1.24 -2.06 -6.71
CA CYS A 87 -1.43 -3.44 -6.23
C CYS A 87 -0.14 -4.27 -6.36
N ILE A 88 0.50 -4.28 -7.53
CA ILE A 88 1.73 -5.04 -7.77
C ILE A 88 2.84 -4.58 -6.83
N VAL A 89 3.08 -3.27 -6.75
CA VAL A 89 4.13 -2.69 -5.89
C VAL A 89 3.85 -3.00 -4.42
N SER A 90 2.59 -2.84 -3.98
CA SER A 90 2.16 -3.15 -2.61
C SER A 90 2.32 -4.63 -2.28
N ILE A 91 2.00 -5.55 -3.20
CA ILE A 91 2.22 -7.00 -3.02
C ILE A 91 3.71 -7.30 -2.88
N ILE A 92 4.56 -6.72 -3.74
CA ILE A 92 6.01 -6.92 -3.68
C ILE A 92 6.57 -6.39 -2.35
N ALA A 93 6.16 -5.20 -1.93
CA ALA A 93 6.56 -4.60 -0.67
C ALA A 93 6.08 -5.43 0.54
N ALA A 94 4.82 -5.90 0.53
CA ALA A 94 4.27 -6.74 1.58
C ALA A 94 5.02 -8.08 1.70
N ARG A 95 5.41 -8.70 0.58
CA ARG A 95 6.24 -9.92 0.57
C ARG A 95 7.63 -9.68 1.17
N LYS A 96 8.26 -8.55 0.87
CA LYS A 96 9.56 -8.18 1.47
C LYS A 96 9.47 -7.97 2.97
N ILE A 97 8.37 -7.41 3.47
CA ILE A 97 8.12 -7.19 4.89
C ILE A 97 7.88 -8.52 5.62
N LYS A 98 7.05 -9.40 5.05
CA LYS A 98 6.74 -10.72 5.63
C LYS A 98 7.98 -11.60 5.83
N ASN A 99 9.00 -11.45 4.98
CA ASN A 99 10.19 -12.28 4.99
C ASN A 99 11.33 -11.76 5.89
N LYS A 100 11.14 -10.65 6.64
CA LYS A 100 12.12 -10.25 7.64
C LYS A 100 11.94 -11.12 8.89
N PRO A 101 12.95 -11.93 9.29
CA PRO A 101 12.88 -12.65 10.55
C PRO A 101 12.73 -11.64 11.68
N SER A 102 11.76 -11.86 12.57
CA SER A 102 11.67 -11.08 13.80
C SER A 102 12.98 -11.29 14.56
N ALA A 103 13.72 -10.22 14.84
CA ALA A 103 15.03 -10.25 15.49
C ALA A 103 15.01 -10.78 16.95
N SER A 104 13.90 -11.37 17.39
CA SER A 104 13.71 -11.97 18.71
C SER A 104 13.99 -13.49 18.75
N GLN A 105 14.57 -14.07 17.69
CA GLN A 105 14.99 -15.49 17.65
C GLN A 105 16.50 -15.70 17.73
N THR A 106 17.28 -14.73 18.22
CA THR A 106 18.60 -15.05 18.80
C THR A 106 18.35 -15.77 20.12
N SER A 107 18.35 -17.10 20.05
CA SER A 107 18.23 -17.95 21.23
C SER A 107 19.34 -17.61 22.24
N PRO A 108 19.07 -17.69 23.57
CA PRO A 108 20.09 -17.46 24.60
C PRO A 108 21.32 -18.39 24.52
N PHE A 109 21.30 -19.43 23.68
CA PHE A 109 22.37 -20.42 23.55
C PHE A 109 23.67 -19.89 22.93
N GLU A 110 23.69 -18.72 22.29
CA GLU A 110 24.95 -18.13 21.78
C GLU A 110 25.73 -17.33 22.83
N GLN A 111 25.17 -17.06 24.01
CA GLN A 111 25.87 -16.28 25.05
C GLN A 111 26.71 -17.14 26.02
N GLU A 112 26.65 -18.48 25.94
CA GLU A 112 27.43 -19.37 26.82
C GLU A 112 28.75 -19.87 26.20
N ILE A 113 29.11 -19.46 24.97
CA ILE A 113 30.31 -19.96 24.27
C ILE A 113 31.37 -18.86 24.00
N LEU A 114 31.23 -17.67 24.59
CA LEU A 114 32.25 -16.61 24.53
C LEU A 114 32.80 -16.26 25.92
#